data_AF-A0A645IVX0-F1
#
_entry.id   AF-A0A645IVX0-F1
#
_cell.length_a   1.000
_cell.length_b   1.000
_cell.length_c   1.000
_cell.angle_alpha   90.00
_cell.angle_beta   90.00
_cell.angle_gamma   90.00
#
_symmetry.space_group_name_H-M   'P 1'
#
loop_
_entity.id
_entity.type
_entity.pdbx_description
1 polymer ?
#
loop_
_entity_poly.entity_id
_entity_poly.type
_entity_poly.pdbx_seq_one_letter_code
_entity_poly.pdbx_strand_id
1 'polypeptide(L)'
;MRFYFDKDGIYKFEMQNILTFKDTAEKIRTFSAAEALPRLMSYKDIDNKEIISADMTYYSDEDENWQYISGINSYPVWKVIFSDGSQKHLSSIYTYSIIE
;
A
#
# COMPACT_ATOMS: atom_id res chain seq x y z
N MET A 1 -6.75 6.45 -8.51
CA MET A 1 -7.08 7.16 -9.78
C MET A 1 -6.67 6.26 -10.93
N ARG A 2 -7.49 6.16 -11.98
CA ARG A 2 -7.27 5.33 -13.16
C ARG A 2 -7.40 6.19 -14.42
N PHE A 3 -6.45 6.05 -15.34
CA PHE A 3 -6.48 6.70 -16.65
C PHE A 3 -6.64 5.64 -17.74
N TYR A 4 -7.45 5.93 -18.74
CA TYR A 4 -7.71 5.06 -19.87
C TYR A 4 -7.22 5.74 -21.15
N PHE A 5 -6.44 5.01 -21.94
CA PHE A 5 -5.75 5.52 -23.12
C PHE A 5 -6.28 4.86 -24.39
N ASP A 6 -6.38 5.63 -25.46
CA ASP A 6 -6.58 5.16 -26.83
C ASP A 6 -5.46 5.72 -27.74
N LYS A 7 -5.64 5.61 -29.06
CA LYS A 7 -4.66 6.09 -30.05
C LYS A 7 -4.45 7.61 -30.03
N ASP A 8 -5.41 8.38 -29.52
CA ASP A 8 -5.39 9.84 -29.50
C ASP A 8 -5.02 10.40 -28.10
N GLY A 9 -4.90 9.53 -27.09
CA GLY A 9 -4.41 9.89 -25.75
C GLY A 9 -5.34 9.42 -24.63
N ILE A 10 -5.42 10.18 -23.54
CA ILE A 10 -6.33 9.87 -22.43
C ILE A 10 -7.75 10.23 -22.86
N TYR A 11 -8.64 9.23 -22.95
CA TYR A 11 -10.04 9.45 -23.30
C TYR A 11 -10.98 9.38 -22.09
N LYS A 12 -10.52 8.80 -20.97
CA LYS A 12 -11.30 8.68 -19.73
C LYS A 12 -10.39 8.69 -18.51
N PHE A 13 -10.87 9.31 -17.43
CA PHE A 13 -10.27 9.19 -16.10
C PHE A 13 -11.34 8.82 -15.08
N GLU A 14 -10.95 8.04 -14.08
CA GLU A 14 -11.78 7.71 -12.93
C GLU A 14 -10.99 7.97 -11.64
N MET A 15 -11.61 8.59 -10.65
CA MET A 15 -10.97 8.92 -9.38
C MET A 15 -11.95 8.71 -8.23
N GLN A 16 -11.42 8.18 -7.14
CA GLN A 16 -12.05 8.27 -5.83
C GLN A 16 -11.37 9.36 -5.01
N ASN A 17 -12.19 10.14 -4.31
CA ASN A 17 -11.73 11.19 -3.43
C ASN A 17 -11.97 10.79 -1.98
N ILE A 18 -10.95 10.93 -1.14
CA ILE A 18 -11.09 10.81 0.31
C ILE A 18 -11.67 12.14 0.80
N LEU A 19 -12.92 12.13 1.26
CA LEU A 19 -13.61 13.32 1.75
C LEU A 19 -13.22 13.66 3.19
N THR A 20 -13.06 12.63 4.02
CA THR A 20 -12.72 12.75 5.42
C THR A 20 -11.79 11.60 5.83
N PHE A 21 -10.95 11.85 6.81
CA PHE A 21 -10.19 10.82 7.52
C PHE A 21 -10.33 11.07 9.02
N LYS A 22 -10.26 10.00 9.81
CA LYS A 22 -10.31 10.06 11.25
C LYS A 22 -9.33 9.04 11.81
N ASP A 23 -8.46 9.50 12.70
CA ASP A 23 -7.57 8.61 13.41
C ASP A 23 -8.38 7.68 14.33
N THR A 24 -8.06 6.40 14.31
CA THR A 24 -8.60 5.43 15.27
C THR A 24 -7.80 5.51 16.57
N ALA A 25 -8.41 5.12 17.69
CA ALA A 25 -7.75 5.13 19.00
C ALA A 25 -6.64 4.05 19.14
N GLU A 26 -6.44 3.21 18.13
CA GLU A 26 -5.47 2.14 18.15
C GLU A 26 -4.05 2.67 17.96
N LYS A 27 -3.20 2.49 18.96
CA LYS A 27 -1.75 2.69 18.82
C LYS A 27 -1.14 1.45 18.18
N ILE A 28 -0.65 1.61 16.96
CA ILE A 28 -0.01 0.54 16.22
C ILE A 28 1.49 0.74 16.29
N ARG A 29 2.20 -0.30 16.75
CA ARG A 29 3.65 -0.34 16.64
C ARG A 29 4.01 -0.76 15.22
N THR A 30 4.68 0.11 14.49
CA THR A 30 5.27 -0.24 13.20
C THR A 30 6.61 -0.94 13.39
N PHE A 31 6.97 -1.80 12.43
CA PHE A 31 8.32 -2.33 12.32
C PHE A 31 9.25 -1.25 11.77
N SER A 32 10.54 -1.32 12.08
CA SER A 32 11.55 -0.60 11.31
C SER A 32 11.63 -1.12 9.88
N ALA A 33 12.19 -0.34 8.95
CA ALA A 33 12.42 -0.80 7.58
C ALA A 33 13.28 -2.08 7.57
N ALA A 34 14.33 -2.14 8.39
CA ALA A 34 15.22 -3.30 8.49
C ALA A 34 14.49 -4.58 8.94
N GLU A 35 13.50 -4.47 9.83
CA GLU A 35 12.68 -5.61 10.26
C GLU A 35 11.65 -6.05 9.21
N ALA A 36 11.20 -5.12 8.35
CA ALA A 36 10.22 -5.40 7.31
C ALA A 36 10.84 -6.03 6.06
N LEU A 37 12.02 -5.55 5.63
CA LEU A 37 12.67 -5.94 4.37
C LEU A 37 12.86 -7.45 4.18
N PRO A 38 13.21 -8.28 5.19
CA PRO A 38 13.33 -9.72 5.01
C PRO A 38 12.07 -10.40 4.46
N ARG A 39 10.88 -9.79 4.63
CA ARG A 39 9.62 -10.31 4.06
C ARG A 39 9.61 -10.32 2.55
N LEU A 40 10.44 -9.51 1.90
CA LEU A 40 10.61 -9.52 0.45
C LEU A 40 10.95 -10.93 -0.06
N MET A 41 11.69 -11.72 0.72
CA MET A 41 12.09 -13.09 0.36
C MET A 41 10.91 -14.05 0.10
N SER A 42 9.69 -13.73 0.55
CA SER A 42 8.50 -14.56 0.26
C SER A 42 7.89 -14.28 -1.11
N TYR A 43 8.25 -13.17 -1.76
CA TYR A 43 7.72 -12.77 -3.06
C TYR A 43 8.59 -13.32 -4.18
N LYS A 44 7.99 -14.09 -5.09
CA LYS A 44 8.72 -14.70 -6.22
C LYS A 44 8.98 -13.72 -7.36
N ASP A 45 8.22 -12.63 -7.43
CA ASP A 45 8.21 -11.67 -8.54
C ASP A 45 9.16 -10.49 -8.35
N ILE A 46 10.04 -10.54 -7.35
CA ILE A 46 11.02 -9.49 -7.03
C ILE A 46 12.48 -9.95 -7.17
N ASP A 47 12.70 -11.14 -7.74
CA ASP A 47 14.04 -11.70 -7.87
C ASP A 47 14.94 -10.76 -8.70
N ASN A 48 16.16 -10.54 -8.22
CA ASN A 48 17.17 -9.64 -8.80
C ASN A 48 16.74 -8.17 -8.98
N LYS A 49 15.74 -7.69 -8.23
CA LYS A 49 15.37 -6.27 -8.24
C LYS A 49 16.20 -5.47 -7.23
N GLU A 50 16.73 -4.33 -7.69
CA GLU A 50 17.43 -3.38 -6.83
C GLU A 50 16.42 -2.50 -6.07
N ILE A 51 16.58 -2.41 -4.76
CA ILE A 51 15.77 -1.54 -3.89
C ILE A 51 16.37 -0.14 -3.91
N ILE A 52 15.54 0.86 -4.24
CA ILE A 52 15.96 2.28 -4.24
C ILE A 52 15.44 3.04 -3.01
N SER A 53 14.29 2.65 -2.46
CA SER A 53 13.75 3.24 -1.24
C SER A 53 12.81 2.29 -0.50
N ALA A 54 12.62 2.56 0.78
CA ALA A 54 11.60 1.95 1.61
C ALA A 54 10.94 3.06 2.44
N ASP A 55 9.67 3.33 2.17
CA ASP A 55 8.93 4.46 2.74
C ASP A 55 7.66 3.97 3.43
N MET A 56 7.28 4.60 4.53
CA MET A 56 5.99 4.33 5.16
C MET A 56 4.84 4.92 4.35
N THR A 57 3.76 4.17 4.19
CA THR A 57 2.54 4.59 3.49
C THR A 57 1.30 3.96 4.11
N TYR A 58 0.13 4.46 3.74
CA TYR A 58 -1.13 3.76 3.90
C TYR A 58 -1.45 3.02 2.60
N TYR A 59 -1.97 1.80 2.71
CA TYR A 59 -2.26 0.93 1.58
C TYR A 59 -3.54 0.13 1.83
N SER A 60 -4.26 -0.17 0.76
CA SER A 60 -5.35 -1.15 0.71
C SER A 60 -5.34 -1.79 -0.67
N ASP A 61 -5.68 -3.07 -0.72
CA ASP A 61 -5.93 -3.73 -1.99
C ASP A 61 -7.22 -3.16 -2.61
N GLU A 62 -7.14 -2.73 -3.87
CA GLU A 62 -8.31 -2.35 -4.66
C GLU A 62 -8.85 -3.59 -5.38
N ASP A 63 -10.16 -3.83 -5.30
CA ASP A 63 -10.84 -4.88 -6.06
C ASP A 63 -11.68 -4.28 -7.21
N GLU A 64 -12.49 -5.12 -7.86
CA GLU A 64 -13.41 -4.70 -8.92
C GLU A 64 -14.45 -3.67 -8.44
N ASN A 65 -14.76 -3.68 -7.14
CA ASN A 65 -15.73 -2.78 -6.50
C ASN A 65 -15.10 -1.50 -5.97
N TRP A 66 -13.84 -1.19 -6.34
CA TRP A 66 -13.13 -0.03 -5.82
C TRP A 66 -14.01 1.24 -5.84
N GLN A 67 -14.75 1.52 -6.92
CA GLN A 67 -15.64 2.70 -7.06
C GLN A 67 -16.71 2.86 -5.95
N TYR A 68 -17.03 1.79 -5.23
CA TYR A 68 -18.09 1.74 -4.22
C TYR A 68 -17.57 1.73 -2.77
N ILE A 69 -16.28 2.01 -2.55
CA ILE A 69 -15.72 2.09 -1.21
C ILE A 69 -16.33 3.29 -0.47
N SER A 70 -17.15 3.03 0.54
CA SER A 70 -17.74 4.04 1.43
C SER A 70 -16.84 4.41 2.62
N GLY A 71 -15.85 3.56 2.91
CA GLY A 71 -14.89 3.73 3.99
C GLY A 71 -13.89 2.58 4.03
N ILE A 72 -12.69 2.86 4.53
CA ILE A 72 -11.56 1.94 4.60
C ILE A 72 -10.84 2.17 5.92
N ASN A 73 -10.55 1.09 6.64
CA ASN A 73 -9.54 1.12 7.69
C ASN A 73 -8.19 0.81 7.03
N SER A 74 -7.23 1.71 7.18
CA SER A 74 -5.88 1.50 6.68
C SER A 74 -4.88 1.65 7.81
N TYR A 75 -3.85 0.82 7.75
CA TYR A 75 -2.76 0.81 8.71
C TYR A 75 -1.46 1.18 7.99
N PRO A 76 -0.51 1.82 8.69
CA PRO A 76 0.79 2.10 8.11
C PRO A 76 1.52 0.81 7.72
N VAL A 77 2.05 0.78 6.49
CA VAL A 77 2.84 -0.32 5.94
C VAL A 77 4.13 0.23 5.31
N TRP A 78 5.10 -0.64 5.09
CA TRP A 78 6.30 -0.30 4.31
C TRP A 78 6.04 -0.51 2.82
N LYS A 79 6.27 0.52 2.01
CA LYS A 79 6.34 0.46 0.56
C LYS A 79 7.79 0.41 0.14
N VAL A 80 8.17 -0.67 -0.51
CA VAL A 80 9.49 -0.85 -1.12
C VAL A 80 9.39 -0.47 -2.58
N ILE A 81 10.26 0.44 -3.03
CA ILE A 81 10.35 0.89 -4.41
C ILE A 81 11.61 0.29 -5.04
N PHE A 82 11.45 -0.27 -6.23
CA PHE A 82 12.54 -0.87 -6.99
C PHE A 82 12.98 0.01 -8.16
N SER A 83 14.20 -0.21 -8.65
CA SER A 83 14.78 0.58 -9.75
C SER A 83 14.04 0.43 -11.09
N ASP A 84 13.30 -0.67 -11.28
CA ASP A 84 12.43 -0.91 -12.45
C ASP A 84 11.08 -0.16 -12.37
N GLY A 85 10.87 0.64 -11.31
CA GLY A 85 9.64 1.38 -11.06
C GLY A 85 8.51 0.56 -10.45
N SER A 86 8.70 -0.75 -10.26
CA SER A 86 7.76 -1.58 -9.53
C SER A 86 7.80 -1.28 -8.02
N GLN A 87 6.74 -1.67 -7.32
CA GLN A 87 6.61 -1.46 -5.88
C GLN A 87 6.00 -2.68 -5.19
N LYS A 88 6.35 -2.88 -3.92
CA LYS A 88 5.70 -3.86 -3.03
C LYS A 88 5.31 -3.22 -1.71
N HIS A 89 4.10 -3.54 -1.25
CA HIS A 89 3.61 -3.15 0.07
C HIS A 89 3.74 -4.33 1.02
N LEU A 90 4.49 -4.15 2.10
CA LEU A 90 4.74 -5.15 3.12
C LEU A 90 3.67 -5.05 4.21
N SER A 91 2.44 -5.43 3.87
CA SER A 91 1.33 -5.45 4.82
C SER A 91 1.48 -6.63 5.80
N SER A 92 1.68 -6.32 7.07
CA SER A 92 1.39 -7.29 8.13
C SER A 92 0.91 -6.52 9.34
N ILE A 93 -0.39 -6.64 9.59
CA ILE A 93 -1.02 -6.08 10.77
C ILE A 93 -0.72 -7.05 11.90
N TYR A 94 0.17 -6.68 12.82
CA TYR A 94 0.23 -7.32 14.14
C TYR A 94 -0.58 -6.44 15.09
N THR A 95 -1.86 -6.75 15.27
CA THR A 95 -2.62 -6.24 16.41
C THR A 95 -2.15 -6.99 17.65
N TYR A 96 -1.57 -6.27 18.62
CA TYR A 96 -1.33 -6.84 19.93
C TYR A 96 -2.57 -6.60 20.78
N SER A 97 -3.18 -7.66 21.30
CA SER A 97 -4.11 -7.56 22.42
C SER A 97 -3.31 -7.06 23.62
N ILE A 98 -3.61 -5.87 24.13
CA ILE A 98 -3.13 -5.49 25.46
C ILE A 98 -3.93 -6.36 26.43
N ILE A 99 -3.30 -7.41 26.97
CA ILE A 99 -3.83 -8.08 28.16
C ILE A 99 -3.49 -7.14 29.31
N GLU A 100 -4.49 -6.42 29.81
CA GLU A 100 -4.42 -5.70 31.10
C GLU A 100 -4.30 -6.70 32.27
#